data_AF-A0A7V9P7E9-F1
#
_entry.id   AF-A0A7V9P7E9-F1
#
_cell.length_a   1.000
_cell.length_b   1.000
_cell.length_c   1.000
_cell.angle_alpha   90.00
_cell.angle_beta   90.00
_cell.angle_gamma   90.00
#
_symmetry.space_group_name_H-M   'P 1'
#
loop_
_entity.id
_entity.type
_entity.pdbx_description
1 polymer ?
#
loop_
_entity_poly.entity_id
_entity_poly.type
_entity_poly.pdbx_seq_one_letter_code
_entity_poly.pdbx_strand_id
1 'polypeptide(L)'
;MSHDADKLIRQLSLVAYLMAERRPITARDVKSNVEGYSEMSDEAFARRFYSDRAELINLGVPLHSQRDEFTGEELYTLRSEQYFLPELELADDELAALQTALYLLEGKFAYAEPLRVALQNLALGRPSTLET
;
A
#
# COMPACT_ATOMS: atom_id res chain seq x y z
N MET A 1 11.86 16.07 -3.11
CA MET A 1 11.33 14.72 -3.40
C MET A 1 10.34 14.86 -4.54
N SER A 2 10.24 13.90 -5.46
CA SER A 2 9.22 13.94 -6.52
C SER A 2 7.83 13.79 -5.88
N HIS A 3 6.81 14.45 -6.42
CA HIS A 3 5.42 14.33 -5.95
C HIS A 3 4.95 12.85 -5.90
N ASP A 4 5.45 12.04 -6.83
CA ASP A 4 5.18 10.59 -6.88
C ASP A 4 5.84 9.83 -5.72
N ALA A 5 7.04 10.23 -5.30
CA ALA A 5 7.74 9.60 -4.18
C ALA A 5 7.02 9.89 -2.86
N ASP A 6 6.59 11.14 -2.65
CA ASP A 6 5.84 11.51 -1.44
C ASP A 6 4.49 10.78 -1.38
N LYS A 7 3.86 10.56 -2.53
CA LYS A 7 2.63 9.78 -2.64
C LYS A 7 2.86 8.31 -2.32
N LEU A 8 3.92 7.71 -2.86
CA LEU A 8 4.28 6.33 -2.60
C LEU A 8 4.54 6.10 -1.11
N ILE A 9 5.28 7.01 -0.46
CA ILE A 9 5.54 6.96 0.99
C ILE A 9 4.21 6.94 1.75
N ARG A 10 3.28 7.87 1.47
CA ARG A 10 1.99 7.91 2.16
C ARG A 10 1.17 6.63 1.98
N GLN A 11 1.12 6.09 0.76
CA GLN A 11 0.37 4.87 0.46
C GLN A 11 0.95 3.65 1.16
N LEU A 12 2.27 3.45 1.09
CA LEU A 12 2.94 2.33 1.75
C LEU A 12 2.85 2.45 3.28
N SER A 13 3.06 3.66 3.82
CA SER A 13 2.95 3.90 5.26
C SER A 13 1.52 3.71 5.77
N LEU A 14 0.50 4.06 4.97
CA LEU A 14 -0.90 3.79 5.31
C LEU A 14 -1.19 2.28 5.38
N VAL A 15 -0.74 1.53 4.38
CA VAL A 15 -0.90 0.06 4.37
C VAL A 15 -0.18 -0.58 5.54
N ALA A 16 1.07 -0.19 5.80
CA ALA A 16 1.87 -0.69 6.91
C ALA A 16 1.21 -0.39 8.26
N TYR A 17 0.69 0.83 8.45
CA TYR A 17 0.00 1.21 9.67
C TYR A 17 -1.29 0.40 9.88
N LEU A 18 -2.13 0.29 8.86
CA LEU A 18 -3.36 -0.52 8.92
C LEU A 18 -3.08 -2.02 9.15
N MET A 19 -1.98 -2.54 8.61
CA MET A 19 -1.56 -3.94 8.85
C MET A 19 -1.05 -4.17 10.28
N ALA A 20 -0.40 -3.17 10.88
CA ALA A 20 0.07 -3.26 12.26
C ALA A 20 -1.09 -3.16 13.27
N GLU A 21 -2.12 -2.39 12.94
CA GLU A 21 -3.30 -2.18 13.77
C GLU A 21 -4.31 -3.33 13.61
N ARG A 22 -4.50 -4.12 14.69
CA ARG A 22 -5.45 -5.24 14.71
C ARG A 22 -6.89 -4.81 14.98
N ARG A 23 -7.16 -3.51 15.03
CA ARG A 23 -8.46 -2.91 15.34
C ARG A 23 -8.86 -1.92 14.25
N PRO A 24 -10.16 -1.64 14.09
CA PRO A 24 -10.58 -0.51 13.28
C PRO A 24 -9.99 0.81 13.81
N ILE A 25 -9.48 1.64 12.90
CA ILE A 25 -8.84 2.93 13.22
C ILE A 25 -9.61 4.10 12.63
N THR A 26 -9.52 5.26 13.26
CA THR A 26 -10.18 6.48 12.77
C THR A 26 -9.31 7.20 11.72
N ALA A 27 -9.91 8.11 10.95
CA ALA A 27 -9.13 9.02 10.10
C ALA A 27 -8.16 9.89 10.91
N ARG A 28 -8.48 10.20 12.17
CA ARG A 28 -7.60 10.95 13.07
C ARG A 28 -6.37 10.13 13.45
N ASP A 29 -6.54 8.84 13.76
CA ASP A 29 -5.43 7.93 14.04
C ASP A 29 -4.49 7.85 12.83
N VAL A 30 -5.06 7.70 11.62
CA VAL A 30 -4.29 7.73 10.36
C VAL A 30 -3.50 9.02 10.23
N LYS A 31 -4.14 10.18 10.40
CA LYS A 31 -3.47 11.48 10.25
C LYS A 31 -2.26 11.60 11.18
N SER A 32 -2.40 11.18 12.43
CA SER A 32 -1.36 11.36 13.44
C SER A 32 -0.21 10.36 13.32
N ASN A 33 -0.44 9.14 12.81
CA ASN A 33 0.54 8.06 12.87
C ASN A 33 1.13 7.66 11.52
N VAL A 34 0.50 8.05 10.41
CA VAL A 34 1.00 7.69 9.06
C VAL A 34 1.92 8.79 8.53
N GLU A 35 3.12 8.36 8.13
CA GLU A 35 4.12 9.23 7.54
C GLU A 35 3.57 9.95 6.29
N GLY A 36 3.83 11.25 6.24
CA GLY A 36 3.36 12.12 5.16
C GLY A 36 1.94 12.67 5.33
N TYR A 37 1.22 12.34 6.40
CA TYR A 37 -0.06 12.99 6.74
C TYR A 37 -0.01 13.93 7.95
N SER A 38 0.90 13.72 8.91
CA SER A 38 0.91 14.44 10.20
C SER A 38 0.97 15.96 10.07
N GLU A 39 1.80 16.45 9.15
CA GLU A 39 2.05 17.89 8.93
C GLU A 39 1.00 18.58 8.05
N MET A 40 0.01 17.83 7.55
CA MET A 40 -1.02 18.39 6.66
C MET A 40 -2.12 19.12 7.45
N SER A 41 -2.69 20.17 6.86
CA SER A 41 -3.98 20.70 7.34
C SER A 41 -5.08 19.63 7.22
N ASP A 42 -6.15 19.75 8.01
CA ASP A 42 -7.27 18.79 7.98
C ASP A 42 -7.87 18.64 6.57
N GLU A 43 -8.03 19.75 5.85
CA GLU A 43 -8.56 19.74 4.48
C GLU A 43 -7.61 19.08 3.47
N ALA A 44 -6.30 19.33 3.60
CA ALA A 44 -5.30 18.71 2.73
C ALA A 44 -5.20 17.21 3.02
N PHE A 45 -5.21 16.83 4.30
CA PHE A 45 -5.24 15.44 4.74
C PHE A 45 -6.46 14.71 4.18
N ALA A 46 -7.68 15.22 4.40
CA ALA A 46 -8.90 14.54 3.96
C ALA A 46 -8.85 14.26 2.45
N ARG A 47 -8.52 15.26 1.63
CA ARG A 47 -8.41 15.08 0.17
C ARG A 47 -7.36 14.03 -0.21
N ARG A 48 -6.18 14.06 0.41
CA ARG A 48 -5.10 13.12 0.11
C ARG A 48 -5.42 11.72 0.57
N PHE A 49 -5.90 11.55 1.79
CA PHE A 49 -6.26 10.25 2.36
C PHE A 49 -7.32 9.53 1.53
N TYR A 50 -8.41 10.19 1.16
CA TYR A 50 -9.45 9.55 0.34
C TYR A 50 -8.98 9.22 -1.08
N SER A 51 -8.12 10.07 -1.67
CA SER A 51 -7.48 9.80 -2.97
C SER A 51 -6.56 8.58 -2.89
N ASP A 52 -5.64 8.58 -1.92
CA ASP A 52 -4.65 7.52 -1.73
C ASP A 52 -5.36 6.18 -1.40
N ARG A 53 -6.43 6.21 -0.57
CA ARG A 53 -7.30 5.05 -0.30
C ARG A 53 -7.98 4.51 -1.55
N ALA A 54 -8.58 5.38 -2.37
CA ALA A 54 -9.28 4.95 -3.59
C ALA A 54 -8.32 4.29 -4.57
N GLU A 55 -7.11 4.82 -4.69
CA GLU A 55 -6.07 4.23 -5.52
C GLU A 55 -5.60 2.86 -5.00
N LEU A 56 -5.37 2.73 -3.69
CA LEU A 56 -5.02 1.44 -3.08
C LEU A 56 -6.09 0.38 -3.32
N ILE A 57 -7.36 0.73 -3.21
CA ILE A 57 -8.49 -0.15 -3.53
C ILE A 57 -8.45 -0.57 -5.00
N ASN A 58 -8.19 0.37 -5.92
CA ASN A 58 -8.06 0.07 -7.36
C ASN A 58 -6.86 -0.82 -7.68
N LEU A 59 -5.82 -0.80 -6.86
CA LEU A 59 -4.67 -1.71 -6.93
C LEU A 59 -4.95 -3.08 -6.30
N GLY A 60 -6.15 -3.30 -5.74
CA GLY A 60 -6.55 -4.56 -5.13
C GLY A 60 -6.25 -4.67 -3.64
N VAL A 61 -5.82 -3.60 -2.98
CA VAL A 61 -5.60 -3.62 -1.52
C VAL A 61 -6.96 -3.55 -0.81
N PRO A 62 -7.33 -4.54 0.04
CA PRO A 62 -8.67 -4.67 0.59
C PRO A 62 -8.92 -3.75 1.80
N LEU A 63 -8.88 -2.43 1.58
CA LEU A 63 -9.23 -1.44 2.60
C LEU A 63 -10.75 -1.36 2.73
N HIS A 64 -11.25 -1.64 3.93
CA HIS A 64 -12.66 -1.53 4.27
C HIS A 64 -12.90 -0.29 5.14
N SER A 65 -14.08 0.31 4.99
CA SER A 65 -14.56 1.41 5.83
C SER A 65 -15.95 1.08 6.35
N GLN A 66 -16.17 1.28 7.65
CA GLN A 66 -17.45 1.10 8.31
C GLN A 66 -17.74 2.32 9.19
N ARG A 67 -19.00 2.75 9.24
CA ARG A 67 -19.42 3.76 10.20
C ARG A 67 -19.70 3.10 11.54
N ASP A 68 -19.08 3.61 12.60
CA ASP A 68 -19.36 3.18 13.97
C ASP A 68 -20.78 3.59 14.38
N GLU A 69 -21.55 2.66 14.92
CA GLU A 69 -22.96 2.89 15.28
C GLU A 69 -23.12 3.76 16.52
N PHE A 70 -22.10 3.82 17.39
CA PHE A 70 -22.16 4.54 18.67
C PHE A 70 -21.58 5.94 18.55
N THR A 71 -20.43 6.09 17.90
CA THR A 71 -19.72 7.37 17.73
C THR A 71 -20.09 8.07 16.42
N GLY A 72 -20.61 7.34 15.43
CA GLY A 72 -20.89 7.86 14.09
C GLY A 72 -19.64 8.11 13.24
N GLU A 73 -18.44 7.81 13.76
CA GLU A 73 -17.17 8.01 13.08
C GLU A 73 -16.93 6.95 12.00
N GLU A 74 -16.15 7.29 10.96
CA GLU A 74 -15.68 6.28 10.01
C GLU A 74 -14.44 5.57 10.56
N LEU A 75 -14.53 4.25 10.56
CA LEU A 75 -13.49 3.33 10.96
C LEU A 75 -12.93 2.60 9.73
N TYR A 76 -11.62 2.50 9.65
CA TYR A 76 -10.89 1.88 8.55
C TYR A 76 -10.19 0.62 9.04
N THR A 77 -10.23 -0.43 8.21
CA THR A 77 -9.58 -1.71 8.49
C THR A 77 -8.94 -2.27 7.23
N LEU A 78 -7.86 -3.02 7.41
CA LEU A 78 -7.26 -3.84 6.38
C LEU A 78 -7.02 -5.22 7.01
N ARG A 79 -7.72 -6.24 6.53
CA ARG A 79 -7.59 -7.60 7.06
C ARG A 79 -6.34 -8.24 6.48
N SER A 80 -5.36 -8.54 7.33
CA SER A 80 -4.08 -9.12 6.89
C SER A 80 -4.29 -10.43 6.11
N GLU A 81 -5.30 -11.23 6.49
CA GLU A 81 -5.64 -12.48 5.81
C GLU A 81 -6.13 -12.27 4.37
N GLN A 82 -6.60 -11.06 4.03
CA GLN A 82 -7.04 -10.70 2.70
C GLN A 82 -5.98 -9.91 1.91
N TYR A 83 -4.93 -9.45 2.60
CA TYR A 83 -3.87 -8.63 2.01
C TYR A 83 -2.77 -9.47 1.35
N PHE A 84 -2.39 -10.58 1.99
CA PHE A 84 -1.37 -11.44 1.43
C PHE A 84 -1.89 -12.12 0.16
N LEU A 85 -1.14 -11.95 -0.92
CA LEU A 85 -1.38 -12.68 -2.15
C LEU A 85 -0.87 -14.12 -2.00
N PRO A 86 -1.46 -15.08 -2.73
CA PRO A 86 -0.89 -16.42 -2.85
C PRO A 86 0.56 -16.36 -3.33
N GLU A 87 1.31 -17.43 -3.09
CA GLU A 87 2.64 -17.56 -3.67
C GLU A 87 2.58 -17.39 -5.19
N LEU A 88 3.49 -16.55 -5.70
CA LEU A 88 3.56 -16.21 -7.11
C LEU A 88 4.70 -17.01 -7.75
N GLU A 89 4.34 -18.09 -8.44
CA GLU A 89 5.27 -18.85 -9.27
C GLU A 89 5.32 -18.20 -10.66
N LEU A 90 6.49 -17.70 -11.05
CA LEU A 90 6.75 -17.16 -12.38
C LEU A 90 7.80 -18.02 -13.06
N ALA A 91 7.56 -18.35 -14.34
CA ALA A 91 8.60 -18.91 -15.18
C ALA A 91 9.68 -17.86 -15.51
N ASP A 92 10.86 -18.33 -15.94
CA ASP A 92 12.01 -17.46 -16.23
C ASP A 92 11.68 -16.39 -17.30
N ASP A 93 10.85 -16.74 -18.29
CA ASP A 93 10.42 -15.84 -19.36
C ASP A 93 9.40 -14.79 -18.87
N GLU A 94 8.49 -15.16 -17.97
CA GLU A 94 7.56 -14.23 -17.31
C GLU A 94 8.32 -13.22 -16.44
N LEU A 95 9.31 -13.69 -15.67
CA LEU A 95 10.16 -12.82 -14.86
C LEU A 95 10.98 -11.87 -15.74
N ALA A 96 11.53 -12.37 -16.85
CA ALA A 96 12.25 -11.54 -17.83
C ALA A 96 11.32 -10.51 -18.50
N ALA A 97 10.08 -10.87 -18.79
CA ALA A 97 9.08 -9.95 -19.34
C ALA A 97 8.75 -8.81 -18.36
N LEU A 98 8.58 -9.11 -17.06
CA LEU A 98 8.36 -8.10 -16.02
C LEU A 98 9.58 -7.18 -15.83
N GLN A 99 10.80 -7.72 -15.86
CA GLN A 99 12.03 -6.92 -15.81
C GLN A 99 12.13 -5.99 -17.03
N THR A 100 11.76 -6.48 -18.22
CA THR A 100 11.72 -5.67 -19.44
C THR A 100 10.69 -4.57 -19.34
N ALA A 101 9.49 -4.87 -18.84
CA ALA A 101 8.45 -3.87 -18.61
C ALA A 101 8.92 -2.78 -17.62
N LEU A 102 9.57 -3.17 -16.52
CA LEU A 102 10.14 -2.24 -15.55
C LEU A 102 11.19 -1.31 -16.20
N TYR A 103 12.09 -1.86 -17.03
CA TYR A 103 13.07 -1.08 -17.77
C TYR A 103 12.42 -0.06 -18.72
N LEU A 104 11.42 -0.48 -19.49
CA LEU A 104 10.72 0.40 -20.43
C LEU A 104 9.90 1.51 -19.73
N LEU A 105 9.47 1.25 -18.51
CA LEU A 105 8.69 2.16 -17.68
C LEU A 105 9.53 3.04 -16.75
N GLU A 106 10.86 2.98 -16.85
CA GLU A 106 11.76 3.76 -16.02
C GLU A 106 11.45 5.26 -16.10
N GLY A 107 11.31 5.90 -14.93
CA GLY A 107 10.94 7.31 -14.79
C GLY A 107 9.48 7.64 -15.10
N LYS A 108 8.64 6.68 -15.51
CA LYS A 108 7.20 6.88 -15.82
C LYS A 108 6.26 6.11 -14.89
N PHE A 109 6.76 5.06 -14.26
CA PHE A 109 5.98 4.23 -13.34
C PHE A 109 6.28 4.60 -11.89
N ALA A 110 5.25 5.10 -11.20
CA ALA A 110 5.36 5.58 -9.82
C ALA A 110 5.84 4.49 -8.83
N TYR A 111 5.60 3.21 -9.15
CA TYR A 111 5.96 2.06 -8.31
C TYR A 111 7.20 1.30 -8.83
N ALA A 112 8.04 1.94 -9.65
CA ALA A 112 9.22 1.30 -10.23
C ALA A 112 10.19 0.74 -9.17
N GLU A 113 10.47 1.50 -8.10
CA GLU A 113 11.36 1.03 -7.05
C GLU A 113 10.78 -0.16 -6.25
N PRO A 114 9.52 -0.12 -5.75
CA PRO A 114 8.90 -1.30 -5.15
C PRO A 114 8.88 -2.52 -6.07
N LEU A 115 8.55 -2.35 -7.35
CA LEU A 115 8.54 -3.44 -8.33
C LEU A 115 9.94 -4.03 -8.52
N ARG A 116 10.98 -3.18 -8.59
CA ARG A 116 12.37 -3.62 -8.70
C ARG A 116 12.77 -4.53 -7.54
N VAL A 117 12.47 -4.14 -6.31
CA VAL A 117 12.78 -4.93 -5.11
C VAL A 117 11.97 -6.24 -5.10
N ALA A 118 10.69 -6.20 -5.48
CA ALA A 118 9.87 -7.40 -5.57
C ALA A 118 10.43 -8.40 -6.59
N LEU A 119 10.82 -7.95 -7.78
CA LEU A 119 11.44 -8.80 -8.80
C LEU A 119 12.78 -9.38 -8.35
N GLN A 120 13.59 -8.62 -7.61
CA GLN A 120 14.82 -9.14 -7.01
C GLN A 120 14.55 -10.25 -5.99
N ASN A 121 13.51 -10.10 -5.16
CA ASN A 121 13.13 -11.13 -4.19
C ASN A 121 12.64 -12.41 -4.88
N LEU A 122 11.83 -12.28 -5.94
CA LEU A 122 11.34 -13.40 -6.74
C LEU A 122 12.49 -14.12 -7.45
N ALA A 123 13.42 -13.37 -8.07
CA ALA A 123 14.59 -13.93 -8.75
C ALA A 123 15.54 -14.70 -7.82
N LEU A 124 15.62 -14.28 -6.55
CA LEU A 124 16.47 -14.92 -5.54
C LEU A 124 15.78 -16.10 -4.82
N GLY A 125 14.51 -16.40 -5.15
CA GLY A 125 13.77 -17.54 -4.62
C GLY A 125 13.66 -17.55 -3.09
N ARG A 126 13.54 -16.38 -2.44
CA ARG A 126 13.34 -16.35 -0.98
C ARG A 126 11.95 -16.91 -0.67
N PRO A 127 11.83 -18.03 0.07
CA PRO A 127 10.52 -18.52 0.48
C PRO A 127 9.81 -17.45 1.31
N SER A 128 8.51 -17.29 1.10
CA SER A 128 7.70 -16.40 1.92
C SER A 128 7.78 -16.88 3.38
N THR A 129 8.20 -16.02 4.30
CA THR A 129 8.36 -16.37 5.72
C THR A 129 7.02 -16.48 6.46
N LEU A 130 5.92 -16.74 5.76
CA LEU A 130 4.57 -16.81 6.32
C LEU A 130 4.07 -18.25 6.49
N GLU A 131 4.92 -19.25 6.21
CA GLU A 131 4.68 -20.63 6.61
C GLU A 131 5.31 -20.90 7.98
N THR A 132 4.61 -20.55 9.05
CA THR A 132 4.78 -21.17 10.39
C THR A 132 3.50 -21.02 11.19
#